data_AF-W2HD61-F1
#
_entry.id   AF-W2HD61-F1
#
_cell.length_a   1.000
_cell.length_b   1.000
_cell.length_c   1.000
_cell.angle_alpha   90.00
_cell.angle_beta   90.00
_cell.angle_gamma   90.00
#
_symmetry.space_group_name_H-M   'P 1'
#
loop_
_entity.id
_entity.type
_entity.pdbx_description
1 polymer ?
#
loop_
_entity_poly.entity_id
_entity_poly.type
_entity_poly.pdbx_seq_one_letter_code
_entity_poly.pdbx_strand_id
1 'polypeptide(L)'
;MVIGEVPSRTCRYCDDEPCEWVQYSRDITGSRLRMLTCSHRRLTSRLVTRTLSQHYYYKKYGQLSKKTRIRLPFCVERGIQRLDNAVSRVCTVGSPPYSHYLVCIQSLGKESSAERTVSEVGVSA
;
A
#
# COMPACT_ATOMS: atom_id res chain seq x y z
N MET A 1 3.14 20.74 17.97
CA MET A 1 3.13 19.75 16.87
C MET A 1 2.43 18.51 17.41
N VAL A 2 1.19 18.24 16.98
CA VAL A 2 0.46 17.05 17.42
C VAL A 2 0.95 15.89 16.55
N ILE A 3 1.83 15.05 17.11
CA ILE A 3 2.16 13.77 16.49
C ILE A 3 0.92 12.91 16.73
N GLY A 4 0.04 12.83 15.73
CA GLY A 4 -1.08 11.89 15.75
C GLY A 4 -0.50 10.48 15.81
N GLU A 5 -0.54 9.89 17.00
CA GLU A 5 -0.13 8.53 17.28
C GLU A 5 -0.99 7.61 16.41
N VAL A 6 -0.41 7.09 15.32
CA VAL A 6 -1.05 6.07 14.51
C VAL A 6 -1.18 4.87 15.43
N PRO A 7 -2.40 4.38 15.74
CA PRO A 7 -2.54 3.24 16.63
C PRO A 7 -1.68 2.11 16.06
N SER A 8 -0.69 1.70 16.85
CA SER A 8 0.16 0.54 16.60
C SER A 8 -0.72 -0.70 16.67
N ARG A 9 -1.53 -0.91 15.64
CA ARG A 9 -2.24 -2.17 15.43
C ARG A 9 -1.15 -3.22 15.26
N THR A 10 -0.86 -3.92 16.35
CA THR A 10 0.08 -5.04 16.37
C THR A 10 -0.39 -6.05 15.33
N CYS A 11 0.57 -6.58 14.58
CA CYS A 11 0.29 -7.51 13.51
C CYS A 11 0.63 -8.91 13.99
N ARG A 12 -0.20 -9.91 13.65
CA ARG A 12 0.06 -11.32 13.98
C ARG A 12 1.41 -11.85 13.43
N TYR A 13 2.06 -11.10 12.53
CA TYR A 13 3.33 -11.44 11.90
C TYR A 13 4.51 -10.64 12.43
N CYS A 14 4.29 -9.79 13.44
CA CYS A 14 5.25 -8.81 13.91
C CYS A 14 5.60 -9.01 15.38
N ASP A 15 5.16 -10.11 16.02
CA ASP A 15 5.49 -10.47 17.42
C ASP A 15 5.46 -9.26 18.38
N ASP A 16 4.29 -8.62 18.47
CA ASP A 16 4.01 -7.42 19.29
C ASP A 16 4.77 -6.12 18.91
N GLU A 17 5.68 -6.15 17.94
CA GLU A 17 6.26 -4.94 17.35
C GLU A 17 5.21 -4.14 16.53
N PRO A 18 5.38 -2.80 16.43
CA PRO A 18 4.54 -1.99 15.56
C PRO A 18 4.57 -2.52 14.14
N CYS A 19 3.38 -2.77 13.59
CA CYS A 19 3.25 -3.34 12.27
C CYS A 19 3.90 -2.44 11.21
N GLU A 20 5.00 -2.92 10.63
CA GLU A 20 5.71 -2.16 9.59
C GLU A 20 4.81 -1.87 8.38
N TRP A 21 3.88 -2.78 8.07
CA TRP A 21 2.88 -2.48 7.05
C TRP A 21 2.02 -1.28 7.45
N VAL A 22 1.49 -1.21 8.67
CA VAL A 22 0.69 -0.06 9.11
C VAL A 22 1.50 1.23 9.01
N GLN A 23 2.77 1.19 9.42
CA GLN A 23 3.66 2.36 9.39
C GLN A 23 3.94 2.86 7.96
N TYR A 24 4.21 1.97 7.01
CA TYR A 24 4.66 2.35 5.66
C TYR A 24 3.57 2.25 4.59
N SER A 25 2.40 1.66 4.89
CA SER A 25 1.32 1.39 3.92
C SER A 25 0.87 2.64 3.18
N ARG A 26 0.73 3.77 3.87
CA ARG A 26 0.28 5.02 3.25
C ARG A 26 1.22 5.48 2.13
N ASP A 27 2.52 5.46 2.39
CA ASP A 27 3.54 5.87 1.42
C ASP A 27 3.67 4.86 0.28
N ILE A 28 3.65 3.56 0.60
CA ILE A 28 3.69 2.47 -0.39
C ILE A 28 2.47 2.53 -1.32
N THR A 29 1.27 2.72 -0.77
CA THR A 29 0.02 2.88 -1.54
C THR A 29 0.08 4.12 -2.40
N GLY A 30 0.51 5.26 -1.87
CA GLY A 30 0.69 6.50 -2.65
C GLY A 30 1.66 6.31 -3.82
N SER A 31 2.77 5.61 -3.60
CA SER A 31 3.74 5.26 -4.64
C SER A 31 3.12 4.35 -5.72
N ARG A 32 2.34 3.34 -5.31
CA ARG A 32 1.62 2.46 -6.24
C ARG A 32 0.62 3.22 -7.10
N LEU A 33 -0.15 4.13 -6.51
CA LEU A 33 -1.12 4.97 -7.24
C LEU A 33 -0.41 5.87 -8.26
N ARG A 34 0.72 6.49 -7.90
CA ARG A 34 1.53 7.28 -8.85
C ARG A 34 2.04 6.44 -10.02
N MET A 35 2.43 5.19 -9.78
CA MET A 35 2.83 4.28 -10.85
C MET A 35 1.68 3.93 -11.80
N LEU A 36 0.43 3.93 -11.33
CA LEU A 36 -0.74 3.72 -12.19
C LEU A 36 -1.03 4.94 -13.06
N THR A 37 -0.82 6.15 -12.54
CA THR A 37 -1.02 7.41 -13.29
C THR A 37 0.11 7.76 -14.24
N CYS A 38 1.28 7.12 -14.09
CA CYS A 38 2.44 7.45 -14.91
C CYS A 38 2.24 6.90 -16.33
N SER A 39 2.04 7.81 -17.28
CA SER A 39 1.60 7.58 -18.66
C SER A 39 2.61 6.84 -19.56
N HIS A 40 3.80 6.53 -19.04
CA HIS A 40 4.93 6.08 -19.87
C HIS A 40 4.99 4.59 -20.19
N ARG A 41 4.32 3.70 -19.44
CA ARG A 41 4.14 2.25 -19.75
C ARG A 41 3.42 1.53 -18.61
N ARG A 42 2.61 0.51 -18.94
CA ARG A 42 2.10 -0.45 -17.95
C ARG A 42 3.27 -1.22 -17.33
N LEU A 43 3.47 -1.07 -16.03
CA LEU A 43 4.49 -1.83 -15.29
C LEU A 43 4.01 -3.26 -15.05
N THR A 44 4.92 -4.22 -15.18
CA THR A 44 4.66 -5.62 -14.79
C THR A 44 4.59 -5.74 -13.26
N SER A 45 3.82 -6.70 -12.74
CA SER A 45 3.72 -6.93 -11.28
C SER A 45 5.10 -7.12 -10.63
N ARG A 46 6.05 -7.76 -11.32
CA ARG A 46 7.45 -7.90 -10.87
C ARG A 46 8.16 -6.55 -10.71
N LEU A 47 7.99 -5.63 -11.66
CA LEU A 47 8.59 -4.28 -11.60
C LEU A 47 7.93 -3.42 -10.52
N VAL A 48 6.61 -3.54 -10.38
CA VAL A 48 5.84 -2.88 -9.32
C VAL A 48 6.34 -3.33 -7.95
N THR A 49 6.36 -4.63 -7.71
CA THR A 49 6.80 -5.22 -6.45
C THR A 49 8.20 -4.76 -6.11
N ARG A 50 9.15 -4.86 -7.06
CA ARG A 50 10.53 -4.38 -6.87
C ARG A 50 10.60 -2.90 -6.50
N THR A 51 9.83 -2.04 -7.18
CA THR A 51 9.84 -0.61 -6.91
C THR A 51 9.25 -0.29 -5.53
N LEU A 52 8.16 -0.98 -5.15
CA LEU A 52 7.56 -0.82 -3.82
C LEU A 52 8.48 -1.35 -2.71
N SER A 53 9.20 -2.47 -2.93
CA SER A 53 10.21 -2.96 -1.99
C SER A 53 11.34 -1.94 -1.80
N GLN A 54 11.80 -1.31 -2.89
CA GLN A 54 12.82 -0.25 -2.82
C GLN A 54 12.29 0.98 -2.08
N HIS A 55 11.03 1.36 -2.30
CA HIS A 55 10.41 2.48 -1.59
C HIS A 55 10.32 2.22 -0.09
N TYR A 56 9.86 1.03 0.31
CA TYR A 56 9.88 0.61 1.71
C TYR A 56 11.30 0.67 2.30
N TYR A 57 12.29 0.12 1.59
CA TYR A 57 13.68 0.11 2.06
C TYR A 57 14.23 1.53 2.25
N TYR A 58 13.93 2.43 1.32
CA TYR A 58 14.27 3.83 1.43
C TYR A 58 13.62 4.50 2.64
N LYS A 59 12.33 4.25 2.88
CA LYS A 59 11.60 4.84 4.02
C LYS A 59 12.10 4.31 5.37
N LYS A 60 12.56 3.05 5.42
CA LYS A 60 13.09 2.43 6.64
C LYS A 60 14.54 2.80 6.93
N TYR A 61 15.39 2.84 5.90
CA TYR A 61 16.86 2.98 6.09
C TYR A 61 17.43 4.30 5.55
N GLY A 62 16.61 5.17 4.96
CA GLY A 62 17.02 6.46 4.41
C GLY A 62 17.81 6.38 3.09
N GLN A 63 18.00 5.18 2.52
CA GLN A 63 18.79 4.97 1.31
C GLN A 63 18.19 3.89 0.42
N LEU A 64 18.53 3.89 -0.87
CA LEU A 64 18.12 2.83 -1.80
C LEU A 64 18.97 1.57 -1.61
N SER A 65 18.34 0.40 -1.76
CA SER A 65 19.08 -0.86 -1.67
C SER A 65 19.85 -1.11 -2.96
N LYS A 66 21.14 -1.43 -2.84
CA LYS A 66 21.96 -1.90 -3.97
C LYS A 66 21.60 -3.33 -4.40
N LYS A 67 20.84 -4.07 -3.58
CA LYS A 67 20.49 -5.46 -3.85
C LYS A 67 19.33 -5.56 -4.84
N THR A 68 19.42 -6.50 -5.76
CA THR A 68 18.36 -6.80 -6.74
C THR A 68 17.09 -7.34 -6.10
N ARG A 69 17.23 -8.04 -4.96
CA ARG A 69 16.12 -8.52 -4.13
C ARG A 69 16.28 -8.01 -2.70
N ILE A 70 15.28 -7.28 -2.23
CA ILE A 70 15.17 -6.83 -0.84
C ILE A 70 14.33 -7.87 -0.11
N ARG A 71 14.83 -8.37 1.03
CA ARG A 71 14.01 -9.19 1.92
C ARG A 71 13.08 -8.27 2.70
N LEU A 72 11.79 -8.46 2.52
CA LEU A 72 10.76 -7.72 3.23
C LEU A 72 10.30 -8.52 4.45
N PRO A 73 9.91 -7.86 5.54
CA PRO A 73 9.09 -8.49 6.57
C PRO A 73 7.80 -9.05 5.95
N PHE A 74 7.31 -10.16 6.48
CA PHE A 74 6.16 -10.86 5.93
C PHE A 74 4.89 -9.99 5.88
N CYS A 75 4.69 -9.13 6.88
CA CYS A 75 3.56 -8.19 6.91
C CYS A 75 3.60 -7.21 5.72
N VAL A 76 4.78 -6.70 5.37
CA VAL A 76 4.98 -5.77 4.27
C VAL A 76 4.83 -6.48 2.93
N GLU A 77 5.42 -7.66 2.78
CA GLU A 77 5.27 -8.48 1.58
C GLU A 77 3.80 -8.80 1.28
N ARG A 78 3.07 -9.27 2.29
CA ARG A 78 1.65 -9.60 2.16
C ARG A 78 0.80 -8.37 1.89
N GLY A 79 1.13 -7.23 2.49
CA GLY A 79 0.48 -5.95 2.23
C GLY A 79 0.65 -5.51 0.77
N ILE A 80 1.88 -5.57 0.23
CA ILE A 80 2.16 -5.24 -1.17
C ILE A 80 1.38 -6.17 -2.12
N GLN A 81 1.35 -7.48 -1.86
CA GLN A 81 0.59 -8.43 -2.68
C GLN A 81 -0.91 -8.14 -2.66
N ARG A 82 -1.49 -7.85 -1.48
CA ARG A 82 -2.91 -7.47 -1.38
C ARG A 82 -3.22 -6.21 -2.17
N LEU A 83 -2.36 -5.20 -2.07
CA LEU A 83 -2.48 -3.96 -2.82
C LEU A 83 -2.43 -4.21 -4.34
N ASP A 84 -1.48 -5.01 -4.83
CA ASP A 84 -1.36 -5.31 -6.25
C ASP A 84 -2.56 -6.10 -6.80
N ASN A 85 -3.10 -7.02 -5.99
CA ASN A 85 -4.32 -7.75 -6.31
C ASN A 85 -5.55 -6.86 -6.34
N ALA A 86 -5.71 -5.94 -5.37
CA ALA A 86 -6.80 -4.97 -5.33
C ALA A 86 -6.78 -4.05 -6.55
N VAL A 87 -5.60 -3.48 -6.85
CA VAL A 87 -5.37 -2.68 -8.06
C VAL A 87 -5.70 -3.48 -9.31
N SER A 88 -5.24 -4.74 -9.40
CA SER A 88 -5.53 -5.59 -10.56
C SER A 88 -7.02 -5.80 -10.71
N ARG A 89 -7.77 -6.14 -9.65
CA ARG A 89 -9.23 -6.32 -9.72
C ARG A 89 -9.97 -5.07 -10.16
N VAL A 90 -9.61 -3.91 -9.63
CA VAL A 90 -10.30 -2.65 -9.92
C VAL A 90 -9.95 -2.12 -11.31
N CYS A 91 -8.69 -2.28 -11.73
CA CYS A 91 -8.19 -1.74 -12.99
C CYS A 91 -8.22 -2.75 -14.18
N THR A 92 -8.62 -4.03 -14.00
CA THR A 92 -8.80 -5.00 -15.12
C THR A 92 -10.21 -5.04 -15.72
N VAL A 93 -11.21 -4.43 -15.05
CA VAL A 93 -12.55 -4.29 -15.63
C VAL A 93 -12.56 -3.10 -16.62
N GLY A 94 -12.14 -3.37 -17.87
CA GLY A 94 -12.30 -2.49 -19.04
C GLY A 94 -11.08 -1.62 -19.43
N SER A 95 -10.54 -1.83 -20.63
CA SER A 95 -9.55 -0.95 -21.30
C SER A 95 -10.24 -0.09 -22.39
N PRO A 96 -9.62 0.98 -22.96
CA PRO A 96 -9.20 2.31 -22.45
C PRO A 96 -10.00 3.46 -23.18
N PRO A 97 -9.67 4.80 -23.13
CA PRO A 97 -8.55 5.46 -22.45
C PRO A 97 -8.88 6.71 -21.56
N TYR A 98 -7.86 7.12 -20.79
CA TYR A 98 -7.66 8.35 -20.00
C TYR A 98 -8.58 8.66 -18.80
N SER A 99 -9.89 8.45 -18.86
CA SER A 99 -10.81 8.95 -17.82
C SER A 99 -10.88 8.07 -16.56
N HIS A 100 -10.47 6.80 -16.65
CA HIS A 100 -10.69 5.81 -15.58
C HIS A 100 -9.53 5.64 -14.58
N TYR A 101 -8.37 6.29 -14.81
CA TYR A 101 -7.32 6.33 -13.79
C TYR A 101 -7.80 7.07 -12.53
N LEU A 102 -8.56 8.16 -12.72
CA LEU A 102 -9.21 8.87 -11.62
C LEU A 102 -10.22 7.98 -10.88
N VAL A 103 -10.95 7.12 -11.59
CA VAL A 103 -11.91 6.17 -11.00
C VAL A 103 -11.20 5.08 -10.18
N CYS A 104 -10.14 4.46 -10.71
CA CYS A 104 -9.36 3.46 -9.97
C CYS A 104 -8.71 4.09 -8.71
N ILE A 105 -8.23 5.34 -8.80
CA ILE A 105 -7.69 6.10 -7.65
C ILE A 105 -8.80 6.47 -6.65
N GLN A 106 -9.95 6.94 -7.10
CA GLN A 106 -11.08 7.30 -6.23
C GLN A 106 -11.64 6.07 -5.50
N SER A 107 -11.74 4.91 -6.16
CA SER A 107 -12.17 3.65 -5.55
C SER A 107 -11.16 3.14 -4.51
N LEU A 108 -9.85 3.20 -4.81
CA LEU A 108 -8.81 2.84 -3.85
C LEU A 108 -8.71 3.83 -2.68
N GLY A 109 -8.98 5.11 -2.92
CA GLY A 109 -9.06 6.14 -1.88
C GLY A 109 -10.26 5.95 -0.94
N LYS A 110 -11.40 5.47 -1.47
CA LYS A 110 -12.58 5.11 -0.67
C LYS A 110 -12.37 3.82 0.13
N GLU A 111 -11.75 2.80 -0.44
CA GLU A 111 -11.46 1.53 0.26
C GLU A 111 -10.45 1.73 1.41
N SER A 112 -9.42 2.57 1.19
CA SER A 112 -8.50 2.97 2.27
C SER A 112 -9.15 3.81 3.35
N SER A 113 -10.26 4.51 3.05
CA SER A 113 -11.05 5.26 4.05
C SER A 113 -12.09 4.37 4.74
N ALA A 114 -12.62 3.35 4.05
CA ALA A 114 -13.59 2.41 4.59
C ALA A 114 -12.97 1.45 5.62
N GLU A 115 -11.68 1.11 5.50
CA GLU A 115 -10.95 0.38 6.55
C GLU A 115 -10.77 1.17 7.86
N ARG A 116 -11.09 2.49 7.84
CA ARG A 116 -11.09 3.36 9.03
C ARG A 116 -12.46 3.44 9.73
N THR A 117 -13.53 2.87 9.17
CA THR A 117 -14.91 2.96 9.70
C THR A 117 -15.50 1.64 10.22
N VAL A 118 -14.67 0.64 10.54
CA VAL A 118 -15.12 -0.52 11.33
C VAL A 118 -14.36 -0.55 12.66
N SER A 119 -14.69 0.39 13.54
CA SER A 119 -14.53 0.29 15.00
C SER A 119 -15.27 1.47 15.62
N GLU A 120 -16.59 1.52 15.44
CA GLU A 120 -17.49 2.33 16.26
C GLU A 120 -18.93 1.90 15.97
N VAL A 121 -19.35 0.76 16.54
CA VAL A 121 -20.73 0.59 17.01
C VAL A 121 -20.64 -0.05 18.38
N GLY A 122 -21.11 0.71 19.37
CA GLY A 122 -20.87 0.53 20.78
C GLY A 122 -21.45 -0.76 21.37
N VAL A 123 -20.73 -1.24 22.36
CA VAL A 123 -21.24 -2.01 23.49
C VAL A 123 -22.38 -1.21 24.11
N SER A 124 -23.59 -1.76 24.13
CA SER A 124 -24.62 -1.35 25.09
C SER A 124 -24.71 -2.45 26.14
N ALA A 125 -24.54 -2.02 27.39
CA ALA A 125 -24.81 -2.79 28.60
C ALA A 125 -26.31 -3.03 28.78
#